data_AF-W2XN41-F1
#
_entry.id   AF-W2XN41-F1
#
_cell.length_a   1.000
_cell.length_b   1.000
_cell.length_c   1.000
_cell.angle_alpha   90.00
_cell.angle_beta   90.00
_cell.angle_gamma   90.00
#
_symmetry.space_group_name_H-M   'P 1'
#
loop_
_entity.id
_entity.type
_entity.pdbx_description
1 polymer ?
#
loop_
_entity_poly.entity_id
_entity_poly.type
_entity_poly.pdbx_seq_one_letter_code
_entity_poly.pdbx_strand_id
1 'polypeptide(L)'
;MPARTSPTSRLDWFLLLSIIALLTYVNGGSVAAKVFNDNTKGEVPNRAADAQTRRYLREPNWLTTGNDGDNFEERAIDVKLPMTAKLQNLVNSPTLKSLATSIKHRLTSNNQIATDKLFARLNVGAAESKLFESAPYQQWVQSVTTAYKNTPGMGEAAMFSTLTTHYGDEVLAKLLLKRNKFPRRGIAEQFQALQIDNWIAKDQKADDIYALLKLSVADDALLKNPLMNTWIYVTRLGKEDPYDLLLLKLKTRYDEAELAHLLIAAKADNSAESVAKKVEQAQLKNWLTGGKTEDDAFNLLRLSIDDGYEILKNPALSTWNSYVKMLKHNPDELLFLKLKRQFSDYEIAKLDSWVKLDKTADDIFNVLKLNKEGDKLFESPVLSYWVAFVMKGDKENADELMYSVMKKYYGDDMLEKLFARVKGSASTKRLASKLEQEMWMSHGKTEDDIFNYLKLGEKGDGIFKDPALTEQTQRKPDEFAVISALEKHFDYVDLARKLGYAEHQAKMKGDTVEIVTSLQNLQFKQWMTEKGLDPNRVGRLLIKSPLDTRNNRVLLDFYDFYRANGGQVKLHLRNM
;
A
#
# COMPACT_ATOMS: atom_id res chain seq x y z
N MET A 1 33.89 -10.73 49.35
CA MET A 1 34.15 -11.76 48.32
C MET A 1 33.78 -11.18 46.96
N PRO A 2 34.72 -10.93 46.03
CA PRO A 2 34.37 -10.46 44.69
C PRO A 2 34.17 -11.63 43.72
N ALA A 3 33.25 -11.39 42.79
CA ALA A 3 32.71 -12.34 41.82
C ALA A 3 33.66 -12.63 40.64
N ARG A 4 33.52 -13.84 40.10
CA ARG A 4 34.21 -14.40 38.92
C ARG A 4 33.95 -13.59 37.65
N THR A 5 35.01 -13.34 36.88
CA THR A 5 34.97 -12.91 35.48
C THR A 5 34.78 -14.12 34.56
N SER A 6 33.92 -14.00 33.55
CA SER A 6 33.73 -14.98 32.47
C SER A 6 34.76 -14.75 31.34
N PRO A 7 35.36 -15.80 30.75
CA PRO A 7 36.34 -15.69 29.68
C PRO A 7 35.68 -15.86 28.31
N THR A 8 35.29 -14.77 27.64
CA THR A 8 34.79 -14.83 26.24
C THR A 8 35.58 -13.94 25.27
N SER A 9 36.38 -12.97 25.74
CA SER A 9 37.10 -12.04 24.84
C SER A 9 38.34 -12.62 24.15
N ARG A 10 38.86 -13.77 24.60
CA ARG A 10 40.08 -14.35 24.01
C ARG A 10 39.80 -15.23 22.79
N LEU A 11 38.61 -15.82 22.66
CA LEU A 11 38.27 -16.73 21.56
C LEU A 11 37.99 -15.98 20.25
N ASP A 12 37.38 -14.78 20.33
CA ASP A 12 37.13 -13.92 19.15
C ASP A 12 38.41 -13.43 18.48
N TRP A 13 39.50 -13.27 19.24
CA TRP A 13 40.81 -12.81 18.73
C TRP A 13 41.54 -13.87 17.89
N PHE A 14 41.40 -15.15 18.24
CA PHE A 14 42.04 -16.23 17.50
C PHE A 14 41.32 -16.52 16.17
N LEU A 15 39.99 -16.39 16.12
CA LEU A 15 39.21 -16.48 14.88
C LEU A 15 39.58 -15.37 13.89
N LEU A 16 39.77 -14.14 14.39
CA LEU A 16 40.17 -12.98 13.59
C LEU A 16 41.59 -13.13 12.99
N LEU A 17 42.53 -13.75 13.72
CA LEU A 17 43.87 -14.06 13.23
C LEU A 17 43.89 -15.22 12.22
N SER A 18 42.98 -16.19 12.36
CA SER A 18 42.90 -17.37 11.49
C SER A 18 42.39 -17.01 10.08
N ILE A 19 41.47 -16.05 9.99
CA ILE A 19 40.91 -15.55 8.72
C ILE A 19 41.96 -14.75 7.93
N ILE A 20 42.84 -14.01 8.62
CA ILE A 20 43.95 -13.25 8.01
C ILE A 20 44.99 -14.18 7.36
N ALA A 21 45.23 -15.37 7.92
CA ALA A 21 46.15 -16.35 7.34
C ALA A 21 45.61 -16.98 6.04
N LEU A 22 44.30 -17.17 5.92
CA LEU A 22 43.65 -17.68 4.71
C LEU A 22 43.65 -16.67 3.56
N LEU A 23 43.48 -15.38 3.85
CA LEU A 23 43.52 -14.30 2.84
C LEU A 23 44.91 -14.04 2.27
N THR A 24 45.98 -14.45 2.95
CA THR A 24 47.34 -14.40 2.39
C THR A 24 47.65 -15.52 1.39
N TYR A 25 46.82 -16.57 1.32
CA TYR A 25 47.08 -17.74 0.46
C TYR A 25 46.40 -17.63 -0.93
N VAL A 26 45.33 -16.85 -1.06
CA VAL A 26 44.56 -16.72 -2.33
C VAL A 26 45.28 -15.84 -3.38
N ASN A 27 46.38 -15.17 -3.01
CA ASN A 27 47.15 -14.33 -3.94
C ASN A 27 48.23 -15.08 -4.75
N GLY A 28 48.24 -16.41 -4.74
CA GLY A 28 49.16 -17.24 -5.51
C GLY A 28 48.46 -18.15 -6.50
N GLY A 29 48.06 -17.64 -7.68
CA GLY A 29 47.52 -18.49 -8.74
C GLY A 29 46.89 -17.72 -9.90
N SER A 30 47.72 -17.14 -10.77
CA SER A 30 47.30 -16.71 -12.10
C SER A 30 47.51 -17.86 -13.09
N VAL A 31 46.46 -18.30 -13.79
CA VAL A 31 46.60 -18.98 -15.09
C VAL A 31 45.48 -18.53 -16.03
N ALA A 32 45.90 -18.19 -17.25
CA ALA A 32 45.15 -17.61 -18.35
C ALA A 32 44.21 -18.59 -19.10
N ALA A 33 43.17 -18.05 -19.75
CA ALA A 33 42.64 -18.53 -21.02
C ALA A 33 41.88 -17.37 -21.70
N LYS A 34 42.36 -16.79 -22.80
CA LYS A 34 42.46 -17.23 -24.21
C LYS A 34 41.32 -16.62 -25.04
N VAL A 35 41.75 -15.67 -25.86
CA VAL A 35 41.07 -15.01 -26.97
C VAL A 35 40.35 -16.03 -27.87
N PHE A 36 39.11 -15.72 -28.25
CA PHE A 36 38.57 -16.08 -29.57
C PHE A 36 37.77 -14.89 -30.11
N ASN A 37 38.24 -14.42 -31.26
CA ASN A 37 37.62 -13.43 -32.12
C ASN A 37 36.81 -14.20 -33.17
N ASP A 38 35.59 -13.77 -33.49
CA ASP A 38 35.07 -14.02 -34.83
C ASP A 38 34.17 -12.87 -35.31
N ASN A 39 34.45 -12.46 -36.54
CA ASN A 39 33.83 -11.38 -37.29
C ASN A 39 32.54 -11.89 -37.95
N THR A 40 31.51 -11.05 -38.04
CA THR A 40 30.84 -10.82 -39.35
C THR A 40 30.14 -9.46 -39.39
N LYS A 41 30.32 -8.81 -40.53
CA LYS A 41 29.97 -7.45 -40.95
C LYS A 41 28.47 -7.22 -41.12
N GLY A 42 28.05 -5.96 -41.10
CA GLY A 42 26.86 -5.52 -41.83
C GLY A 42 26.29 -4.16 -41.41
N GLU A 43 26.97 -3.08 -41.84
CA GLU A 43 26.39 -1.81 -42.32
C GLU A 43 25.57 -0.88 -41.40
N VAL A 44 26.02 0.38 -41.38
CA VAL A 44 25.28 1.60 -41.02
C VAL A 44 25.21 2.45 -42.30
N PRO A 45 24.13 3.23 -42.51
CA PRO A 45 24.39 4.65 -42.69
C PRO A 45 23.42 5.59 -41.95
N ASN A 46 24.02 6.69 -41.47
CA ASN A 46 23.47 7.98 -41.01
C ASN A 46 22.26 8.48 -41.84
N ARG A 47 21.34 9.35 -41.40
CA ARG A 47 21.54 10.75 -40.95
C ARG A 47 20.15 11.45 -40.84
N ALA A 48 19.98 12.22 -39.77
CA ALA A 48 19.25 13.50 -39.60
C ALA A 48 17.90 13.79 -40.32
N ALA A 49 16.86 14.12 -39.53
CA ALA A 49 16.40 15.51 -39.26
C ALA A 49 14.89 15.56 -38.90
N ASP A 50 14.58 16.37 -37.87
CA ASP A 50 13.32 17.06 -37.54
C ASP A 50 11.94 16.37 -37.67
N ALA A 51 11.17 16.36 -36.57
CA ALA A 51 9.94 17.16 -36.41
C ALA A 51 9.02 16.68 -35.26
N GLN A 52 8.47 17.67 -34.55
CA GLN A 52 7.10 17.78 -34.02
C GLN A 52 6.27 16.53 -33.61
N THR A 53 5.85 16.54 -32.35
CA THR A 53 4.45 16.52 -31.88
C THR A 53 3.40 15.72 -32.67
N ARG A 54 2.94 14.56 -32.15
CA ARG A 54 1.54 14.08 -31.93
C ARG A 54 1.59 12.82 -31.05
N ARG A 55 0.89 12.70 -29.90
CA ARG A 55 -0.54 12.37 -29.68
C ARG A 55 -1.03 11.09 -30.39
N TYR A 56 -1.04 9.94 -29.70
CA TYR A 56 -2.22 9.24 -29.14
C TYR A 56 -2.01 7.71 -28.97
N LEU A 57 -2.48 7.23 -27.80
CA LEU A 57 -3.11 5.93 -27.51
C LEU A 57 -2.32 4.62 -27.63
N ARG A 58 -2.12 3.96 -26.48
CA ARG A 58 -2.38 2.52 -26.35
C ARG A 58 -2.79 2.13 -24.92
N GLU A 59 -3.87 1.36 -24.86
CA GLU A 59 -4.44 0.67 -23.71
C GLU A 59 -3.44 -0.29 -23.04
N PRO A 60 -3.51 -0.51 -21.70
CA PRO A 60 -2.73 -1.56 -21.06
C PRO A 60 -3.48 -2.90 -21.13
N ASN A 61 -3.07 -3.71 -22.09
CA ASN A 61 -3.36 -5.13 -22.16
C ASN A 61 -2.42 -5.85 -21.17
N TRP A 62 -2.90 -6.25 -19.99
CA TRP A 62 -2.08 -6.89 -18.94
C TRP A 62 -1.97 -8.40 -19.16
N LEU A 63 -1.34 -8.82 -20.24
CA LEU A 63 -0.80 -10.18 -20.39
C LEU A 63 0.38 -10.15 -21.38
N THR A 64 1.60 -9.99 -20.89
CA THR A 64 2.78 -10.63 -21.46
C THR A 64 3.90 -10.76 -20.41
N THR A 65 4.44 -11.96 -20.38
CA THR A 65 5.63 -12.42 -19.67
C THR A 65 6.89 -11.67 -20.11
N GLY A 66 7.84 -11.49 -19.19
CA GLY A 66 9.24 -11.27 -19.51
C GLY A 66 9.85 -10.02 -18.89
N ASN A 67 10.55 -10.24 -17.78
CA ASN A 67 11.80 -9.57 -17.39
C ASN A 67 12.04 -8.14 -17.91
N ASP A 68 11.71 -7.14 -17.10
CA ASP A 68 12.32 -5.81 -16.94
C ASP A 68 11.57 -5.18 -15.74
N GLY A 69 12.17 -4.69 -14.66
CA GLY A 69 13.32 -3.79 -14.58
C GLY A 69 12.82 -2.54 -13.84
N ASP A 70 13.08 -2.50 -12.53
CA ASP A 70 13.18 -1.31 -11.67
C ASP A 70 12.52 -0.01 -12.15
N ASN A 71 11.27 0.25 -11.76
CA ASN A 71 10.77 1.63 -11.56
C ASN A 71 9.36 1.67 -10.97
N PHE A 72 9.24 1.62 -9.64
CA PHE A 72 8.17 2.30 -8.92
C PHE A 72 8.78 2.94 -7.67
N GLU A 73 9.06 4.23 -7.81
CA GLU A 73 9.79 5.12 -6.92
C GLU A 73 9.19 5.23 -5.50
N GLU A 74 10.08 5.16 -4.51
CA GLU A 74 10.54 6.37 -3.80
C GLU A 74 9.45 7.39 -3.40
N ARG A 75 8.45 6.97 -2.62
CA ARG A 75 7.62 7.90 -1.81
C ARG A 75 7.35 7.37 -0.41
N ALA A 76 8.42 7.10 0.32
CA ALA A 76 8.42 7.12 1.78
C ALA A 76 9.85 7.39 2.24
N ILE A 77 10.10 8.65 2.63
CA ILE A 77 11.39 9.23 3.05
C ILE A 77 12.34 9.51 1.87
N ASP A 78 12.38 10.78 1.46
CA ASP A 78 13.36 11.36 0.54
C ASP A 78 14.76 11.36 1.17
N VAL A 79 15.39 10.18 1.18
CA VAL A 79 16.82 9.99 1.46
C VAL A 79 17.45 9.53 0.16
N LYS A 80 17.79 10.50 -0.70
CA LYS A 80 18.74 10.29 -1.80
C LYS A 80 20.11 9.93 -1.21
N LEU A 81 20.33 8.66 -0.90
CA LEU A 81 21.68 8.12 -0.67
C LEU A 81 22.28 7.71 -2.02
N PRO A 82 23.45 8.23 -2.39
CA PRO A 82 23.92 8.19 -3.77
C PRO A 82 24.69 6.90 -4.06
N MET A 83 24.08 5.83 -4.60
CA MET A 83 24.90 4.69 -5.07
C MET A 83 24.16 3.63 -5.90
N THR A 84 23.84 3.91 -7.16
CA THR A 84 23.59 2.83 -8.14
C THR A 84 24.77 2.63 -9.11
N ALA A 85 25.71 3.59 -9.21
CA ALA A 85 26.83 3.52 -10.16
C ALA A 85 28.20 3.10 -9.56
N LYS A 86 28.27 2.68 -8.28
CA LYS A 86 29.56 2.59 -7.56
C LYS A 86 29.94 1.23 -6.97
N LEU A 87 29.14 0.17 -7.12
CA LEU A 87 29.43 -1.13 -6.50
C LEU A 87 30.72 -1.79 -7.05
N GLN A 88 31.03 -1.66 -8.34
CA GLN A 88 32.31 -2.17 -8.89
C GLN A 88 33.54 -1.31 -8.49
N ASN A 89 33.33 -0.07 -8.03
CA ASN A 89 34.40 0.83 -7.58
C ASN A 89 34.60 0.85 -6.05
N LEU A 90 33.79 0.10 -5.29
CA LEU A 90 33.80 0.09 -3.81
C LEU A 90 35.01 -0.67 -3.23
N VAL A 91 35.43 -1.78 -3.84
CA VAL A 91 36.68 -2.49 -3.50
C VAL A 91 37.92 -1.60 -3.72
N ASN A 92 37.79 -0.56 -4.56
CA ASN A 92 38.83 0.43 -4.84
C ASN A 92 38.60 1.80 -4.17
N SER A 93 37.59 1.92 -3.30
CA SER A 93 37.29 3.16 -2.57
C SER A 93 38.49 3.56 -1.70
N PRO A 94 39.02 4.78 -1.83
CA PRO A 94 40.08 5.31 -0.97
C PRO A 94 39.69 5.25 0.51
N THR A 95 38.41 5.43 0.81
CA THR A 95 37.82 5.41 2.16
C THR A 95 37.80 4.01 2.76
N LEU A 96 37.51 2.99 1.95
CA LEU A 96 37.46 1.60 2.39
C LEU A 96 38.87 1.02 2.56
N LYS A 97 39.80 1.41 1.66
CA LYS A 97 41.24 1.18 1.82
C LYS A 97 41.79 1.88 3.06
N SER A 98 41.38 3.12 3.37
CA SER A 98 41.83 3.84 4.57
C SER A 98 41.18 3.30 5.87
N LEU A 99 39.97 2.76 5.83
CA LEU A 99 39.33 2.05 6.94
C LEU A 99 40.05 0.74 7.25
N ALA A 100 40.31 -0.09 6.23
CA ALA A 100 41.11 -1.30 6.39
C ALA A 100 42.54 -0.99 6.88
N THR A 101 43.13 0.11 6.38
CA THR A 101 44.46 0.59 6.81
C THR A 101 44.44 1.15 8.22
N SER A 102 43.40 1.89 8.64
CA SER A 102 43.28 2.45 10.00
C SER A 102 42.95 1.39 11.04
N ILE A 103 42.15 0.38 10.70
CA ILE A 103 41.94 -0.82 11.52
C ILE A 103 43.27 -1.59 11.68
N LYS A 104 44.06 -1.72 10.62
CA LYS A 104 45.41 -2.31 10.65
C LYS A 104 46.43 -1.46 11.43
N HIS A 105 46.31 -0.12 11.38
CA HIS A 105 47.19 0.84 12.07
C HIS A 105 46.74 1.23 13.49
N ARG A 106 45.60 0.73 13.94
CA ARG A 106 45.01 0.97 15.28
C ARG A 106 45.96 0.63 16.43
N LEU A 107 46.98 -0.19 16.15
CA LEU A 107 47.98 -0.63 17.11
C LEU A 107 49.24 0.25 17.18
N THR A 108 49.47 1.22 16.27
CA THR A 108 50.79 1.89 16.17
C THR A 108 50.81 3.39 15.79
N SER A 109 49.70 4.03 15.43
CA SER A 109 49.72 5.46 15.05
C SER A 109 49.55 6.40 16.26
N ASN A 110 50.57 7.23 16.53
CA ASN A 110 50.53 8.28 17.56
C ASN A 110 49.32 9.22 17.41
N ASN A 111 48.83 9.41 16.18
CA ASN A 111 47.71 10.31 15.92
C ASN A 111 46.35 9.71 16.34
N GLN A 112 46.15 8.39 16.25
CA GLN A 112 44.92 7.76 16.77
C GLN A 112 44.88 7.83 18.29
N ILE A 113 46.01 7.54 18.95
CA ILE A 113 46.15 7.61 20.41
C ILE A 113 45.85 9.04 20.90
N ALA A 114 46.33 10.06 20.18
CA ALA A 114 46.04 11.45 20.48
C ALA A 114 44.54 11.78 20.32
N THR A 115 43.89 11.30 19.25
CA THR A 115 42.45 11.43 19.02
C THR A 115 41.63 10.83 20.16
N ASP A 116 41.96 9.61 20.60
CA ASP A 116 41.26 8.90 21.66
C ASP A 116 41.44 9.58 23.03
N LYS A 117 42.68 10.00 23.35
CA LYS A 117 42.98 10.77 24.57
C LYS A 117 42.24 12.10 24.59
N LEU A 118 42.15 12.79 23.45
CA LEU A 118 41.44 14.06 23.36
C LEU A 118 39.92 13.87 23.54
N PHE A 119 39.35 12.81 22.97
CA PHE A 119 37.95 12.45 23.16
C PHE A 119 37.62 12.26 24.65
N ALA A 120 38.47 11.49 25.36
CA ALA A 120 38.31 11.27 26.79
C ALA A 120 38.50 12.56 27.61
N ARG A 121 39.52 13.35 27.30
CA ARG A 121 39.84 14.60 28.02
C ARG A 121 38.74 15.64 27.90
N LEU A 122 38.14 15.79 26.71
CA LEU A 122 37.04 16.73 26.48
C LEU A 122 35.70 16.19 26.99
N ASN A 123 35.66 14.95 27.46
CA ASN A 123 34.45 14.26 27.90
C ASN A 123 33.34 14.29 26.83
N VAL A 124 33.74 14.05 25.58
CA VAL A 124 32.85 14.13 24.41
C VAL A 124 31.67 13.15 24.52
N GLY A 125 31.93 11.99 25.12
CA GLY A 125 30.97 10.89 25.25
C GLY A 125 29.76 11.17 26.16
N ALA A 126 29.85 12.17 27.06
CA ALA A 126 28.90 12.35 28.16
C ALA A 126 27.49 12.80 27.72
N ALA A 127 27.38 13.51 26.60
CA ALA A 127 26.11 14.04 26.11
C ALA A 127 25.49 13.11 25.04
N GLU A 128 25.35 11.82 25.31
CA GLU A 128 24.98 10.77 24.34
C GLU A 128 23.84 11.19 23.39
N SER A 129 22.68 11.59 23.91
CA SER A 129 21.50 11.95 23.10
C SER A 129 21.65 13.24 22.27
N LYS A 130 22.63 14.09 22.61
CA LYS A 130 22.95 15.36 21.94
C LYS A 130 24.42 15.44 21.54
N LEU A 131 25.06 14.29 21.32
CA LEU A 131 26.51 14.18 21.13
C LEU A 131 26.99 15.18 20.08
N PHE A 132 26.34 15.15 18.92
CA PHE A 132 26.73 15.96 17.76
C PHE A 132 26.40 17.46 17.90
N GLU A 133 25.65 17.85 18.93
CA GLU A 133 25.33 19.25 19.27
C GLU A 133 26.24 19.78 20.38
N SER A 134 26.89 18.88 21.13
CA SER A 134 27.69 19.25 22.29
C SER A 134 28.94 20.06 21.89
N ALA A 135 29.24 21.11 22.67
CA ALA A 135 30.46 21.89 22.48
C ALA A 135 31.74 21.03 22.56
N PRO A 136 31.86 20.05 23.49
CA PRO A 136 32.96 19.09 23.50
C PRO A 136 33.14 18.35 22.17
N TYR A 137 32.05 17.86 21.56
CA TYR A 137 32.12 17.18 20.26
C TYR A 137 32.62 18.11 19.15
N GLN A 138 32.13 19.36 19.10
CA GLN A 138 32.57 20.32 18.08
C GLN A 138 34.06 20.65 18.22
N GLN A 139 34.54 20.86 19.45
CA GLN A 139 35.96 21.11 19.75
C GLN A 139 36.85 19.90 19.39
N TRP A 140 36.38 18.70 19.69
CA TRP A 140 37.07 17.47 19.35
C TRP A 140 37.19 17.28 17.84
N VAL A 141 36.07 17.40 17.10
CA VAL A 141 36.05 17.27 15.63
C VAL A 141 36.99 18.29 14.98
N GLN A 142 36.97 19.55 15.42
CA GLN A 142 37.85 20.59 14.88
C GLN A 142 39.34 20.27 15.09
N SER A 143 39.68 19.77 16.28
CA SER A 143 41.05 19.40 16.63
C SER A 143 41.54 18.21 15.81
N VAL A 144 40.71 17.18 15.67
CA VAL A 144 41.05 16.00 14.85
C VAL A 144 41.15 16.39 13.38
N THR A 145 40.24 17.20 12.85
CA THR A 145 40.29 17.67 11.46
C THR A 145 41.57 18.46 11.18
N THR A 146 42.03 19.27 12.14
CA THR A 146 43.29 20.02 12.02
C THR A 146 44.50 19.10 12.04
N ALA A 147 44.52 18.09 12.91
CA ALA A 147 45.60 17.12 13.00
C ALA A 147 45.74 16.27 11.73
N TYR A 148 44.62 15.98 11.07
CA TYR A 148 44.55 15.18 9.84
C TYR A 148 44.33 16.02 8.57
N LYS A 149 44.68 17.32 8.58
CA LYS A 149 44.42 18.25 7.46
C LYS A 149 44.93 17.76 6.08
N ASN A 150 46.04 17.02 6.07
CA ASN A 150 46.66 16.48 4.86
C ASN A 150 46.15 15.07 4.48
N THR A 151 45.39 14.44 5.39
CA THR A 151 44.78 13.11 5.21
C THR A 151 43.36 13.08 5.78
N PRO A 152 42.42 13.87 5.24
CA PRO A 152 41.08 14.04 5.84
C PRO A 152 40.34 12.71 6.09
N GLY A 153 40.41 11.77 5.14
CA GLY A 153 39.79 10.45 5.28
C GLY A 153 40.37 9.56 6.40
N MET A 154 41.63 9.79 6.81
CA MET A 154 42.18 9.13 8.01
C MET A 154 41.67 9.78 9.29
N GLY A 155 41.46 11.09 9.30
CA GLY A 155 40.84 11.80 10.42
C GLY A 155 39.39 11.37 10.64
N GLU A 156 38.62 11.22 9.56
CA GLU A 156 37.25 10.71 9.59
C GLU A 156 37.19 9.27 10.13
N ALA A 157 38.04 8.37 9.62
CA ALA A 157 38.15 7.01 10.12
C ALA A 157 38.59 6.95 11.59
N ALA A 158 39.48 7.85 12.02
CA ALA A 158 39.91 7.96 13.41
C ALA A 158 38.76 8.36 14.33
N MET A 159 37.98 9.38 13.94
CA MET A 159 36.79 9.81 14.68
C MET A 159 35.75 8.70 14.76
N PHE A 160 35.44 8.05 13.64
CA PHE A 160 34.51 6.93 13.58
C PHE A 160 34.96 5.76 14.47
N SER A 161 36.25 5.41 14.45
CA SER A 161 36.85 4.36 15.30
C SER A 161 36.69 4.67 16.78
N THR A 162 36.96 5.91 17.21
CA THR A 162 36.79 6.34 18.61
C THR A 162 35.33 6.22 19.03
N LEU A 163 34.39 6.73 18.21
CA LEU A 163 32.96 6.68 18.49
C LEU A 163 32.41 5.25 18.55
N THR A 164 32.83 4.39 17.62
CA THR A 164 32.43 2.97 17.60
C THR A 164 32.94 2.23 18.84
N THR A 165 34.15 2.55 19.30
CA THR A 165 34.70 1.95 20.54
C THR A 165 33.93 2.37 21.78
N HIS A 166 33.52 3.64 21.83
CA HIS A 166 32.84 4.20 22.99
C HIS A 166 31.38 3.76 23.08
N TYR A 167 30.64 3.85 21.97
CA TYR A 167 29.20 3.62 21.96
C TYR A 167 28.80 2.20 21.54
N GLY A 168 29.67 1.49 20.82
CA GLY A 168 29.27 0.27 20.11
C GLY A 168 28.39 0.58 18.90
N ASP A 169 28.20 -0.42 18.04
CA ASP A 169 27.54 -0.21 16.75
C ASP A 169 26.05 0.16 16.85
N GLU A 170 25.29 -0.48 17.76
CA GLU A 170 23.85 -0.23 17.93
C GLU A 170 23.56 1.22 18.34
N VAL A 171 24.22 1.68 19.42
CA VAL A 171 24.01 3.02 19.98
C VAL A 171 24.47 4.06 18.96
N LEU A 172 25.63 3.85 18.34
CA LEU A 172 26.15 4.76 17.31
C LEU A 172 25.17 4.86 16.13
N ALA A 173 24.62 3.75 15.65
CA ALA A 173 23.65 3.75 14.55
C ALA A 173 22.38 4.56 14.92
N LYS A 174 21.85 4.39 16.15
CA LYS A 174 20.71 5.18 16.65
C LYS A 174 21.02 6.67 16.71
N LEU A 175 22.22 7.04 17.18
CA LEU A 175 22.65 8.43 17.25
C LEU A 175 22.75 9.07 15.86
N LEU A 176 23.27 8.33 14.88
CA LEU A 176 23.41 8.81 13.51
C LEU A 176 22.06 9.03 12.83
N LEU A 177 21.07 8.17 13.07
CA LEU A 177 19.71 8.32 12.51
C LEU A 177 18.97 9.56 13.04
N LYS A 178 19.13 9.91 14.33
CA LYS A 178 18.45 11.07 14.94
C LYS A 178 18.80 12.40 14.27
N ARG A 179 20.00 12.52 13.69
CA ARG A 179 20.51 13.76 13.10
C ARG A 179 20.04 14.02 11.66
N ASN A 180 19.50 13.02 10.96
CA ASN A 180 18.96 13.17 9.59
C ASN A 180 17.78 14.18 9.50
N LYS A 181 17.34 14.74 10.64
CA LYS A 181 16.30 15.77 10.76
C LYS A 181 16.84 17.22 10.85
N PHE A 182 18.16 17.46 10.75
CA PHE A 182 18.78 18.79 10.94
C PHE A 182 19.75 19.19 9.80
N PRO A 183 19.97 20.49 9.54
CA PRO A 183 20.68 20.99 8.36
C PRO A 183 22.20 20.75 8.29
N ARG A 184 22.83 20.11 9.29
CA ARG A 184 24.25 19.66 9.22
C ARG A 184 24.34 18.19 8.77
N ARG A 185 23.88 17.92 7.55
CA ARG A 185 23.75 16.59 6.91
C ARG A 185 25.08 15.82 6.74
N GLY A 186 26.18 16.48 6.39
CA GLY A 186 27.37 15.80 5.87
C GLY A 186 28.05 14.75 6.77
N ILE A 187 28.29 15.04 8.06
CA ILE A 187 29.10 14.14 8.92
C ILE A 187 28.32 12.89 9.36
N ALA A 188 27.00 13.00 9.58
CA ALA A 188 26.20 11.86 10.02
C ALA A 188 26.03 10.84 8.87
N GLU A 189 25.79 11.31 7.65
CA GLU A 189 25.75 10.47 6.44
C GLU A 189 27.10 9.79 6.18
N GLN A 190 28.20 10.53 6.36
CA GLN A 190 29.56 9.96 6.26
C GLN A 190 29.80 8.86 7.30
N PHE A 191 29.44 9.09 8.56
CA PHE A 191 29.63 8.08 9.60
C PHE A 191 28.70 6.86 9.41
N GLN A 192 27.51 7.03 8.85
CA GLN A 192 26.68 5.90 8.44
C GLN A 192 27.33 5.10 7.30
N ALA A 193 27.90 5.78 6.30
CA ALA A 193 28.65 5.11 5.23
C ALA A 193 29.87 4.36 5.78
N LEU A 194 30.65 4.97 6.68
CA LEU A 194 31.79 4.32 7.34
C LEU A 194 31.36 3.12 8.19
N GLN A 195 30.19 3.20 8.83
CA GLN A 195 29.65 2.09 9.61
C GLN A 195 29.32 0.89 8.71
N ILE A 196 28.66 1.13 7.59
CA ILE A 196 28.33 0.10 6.60
C ILE A 196 29.61 -0.46 5.95
N ASP A 197 30.54 0.39 5.55
CA ASP A 197 31.83 0.00 4.98
C ASP A 197 32.63 -0.88 5.96
N ASN A 198 32.59 -0.57 7.25
CA ASN A 198 33.24 -1.37 8.29
C ASN A 198 32.60 -2.76 8.44
N TRP A 199 31.28 -2.87 8.36
CA TRP A 199 30.60 -4.18 8.38
C TRP A 199 30.94 -5.00 7.13
N ILE A 200 30.95 -4.38 5.95
CA ILE A 200 31.35 -5.01 4.68
C ILE A 200 32.80 -5.49 4.73
N ALA A 201 33.72 -4.65 5.23
CA ALA A 201 35.14 -5.00 5.32
C ALA A 201 35.42 -6.17 6.28
N LYS A 202 34.52 -6.39 7.25
CA LYS A 202 34.57 -7.52 8.20
C LYS A 202 33.84 -8.76 7.70
N ASP A 203 33.30 -8.73 6.48
CA ASP A 203 32.47 -9.79 5.91
C ASP A 203 31.30 -10.18 6.83
N GLN A 204 30.72 -9.20 7.54
CA GLN A 204 29.60 -9.46 8.43
C GLN A 204 28.34 -9.76 7.62
N LYS A 205 27.67 -10.86 7.97
CA LYS A 205 26.46 -11.29 7.28
C LYS A 205 25.24 -10.51 7.77
N ALA A 206 24.16 -10.58 7.00
CA ALA A 206 22.89 -9.95 7.36
C ALA A 206 22.42 -10.34 8.78
N ASP A 207 22.59 -11.61 9.17
CA ASP A 207 22.24 -12.09 10.50
C ASP A 207 23.11 -11.49 11.62
N ASP A 208 24.41 -11.34 11.38
CA ASP A 208 25.33 -10.72 12.34
C ASP A 208 24.98 -9.25 12.55
N ILE A 209 24.67 -8.53 11.46
CA ILE A 209 24.27 -7.13 11.52
C ILE A 209 22.90 -6.99 12.18
N TYR A 210 21.96 -7.91 11.94
CA TYR A 210 20.67 -7.95 12.61
C TYR A 210 20.83 -8.01 14.14
N ALA A 211 21.68 -8.94 14.62
CA ALA A 211 21.97 -9.11 16.03
C ALA A 211 22.73 -7.91 16.62
N LEU A 212 23.69 -7.36 15.88
CA LEU A 212 24.50 -6.21 16.28
C LEU A 212 23.65 -4.94 16.40
N LEU A 213 22.64 -4.76 15.57
CA LEU A 213 21.64 -3.69 15.67
C LEU A 213 20.57 -3.95 16.74
N LYS A 214 20.67 -5.09 17.45
CA LYS A 214 19.69 -5.58 18.43
C LYS A 214 18.26 -5.54 17.92
N LEU A 215 18.09 -5.83 16.63
CA LEU A 215 16.77 -6.08 16.07
C LEU A 215 16.29 -7.41 16.64
N SER A 216 15.10 -7.41 17.24
CA SER A 216 14.56 -8.59 17.91
C SER A 216 13.13 -8.83 17.48
N VAL A 217 12.84 -10.08 17.09
CA VAL A 217 11.47 -10.54 16.80
C VAL A 217 10.59 -10.56 18.06
N ALA A 218 11.20 -10.56 19.25
CA ALA A 218 10.49 -10.43 20.52
C ALA A 218 10.01 -9.00 20.80
N ASP A 219 10.46 -8.00 20.04
CA ASP A 219 9.99 -6.62 20.14
C ASP A 219 8.80 -6.42 19.19
N ASP A 220 7.62 -6.17 19.76
CA ASP A 220 6.39 -5.93 18.98
C ASP A 220 6.49 -4.64 18.12
N ALA A 221 7.47 -3.77 18.40
CA ALA A 221 7.79 -2.58 17.60
C ALA A 221 8.91 -2.81 16.57
N LEU A 222 9.37 -4.05 16.33
CA LEU A 222 10.47 -4.37 15.42
C LEU A 222 10.33 -3.69 14.05
N LEU A 223 9.15 -3.79 13.42
CA LEU A 223 8.91 -3.22 12.09
C LEU A 223 8.92 -1.68 12.07
N LYS A 224 8.71 -1.06 13.24
CA LYS A 224 8.77 0.39 13.46
C LYS A 224 10.17 0.86 13.87
N ASN A 225 11.09 -0.08 14.11
CA ASN A 225 12.43 0.25 14.58
C ASN A 225 13.18 1.03 13.49
N PRO A 226 13.69 2.24 13.79
CA PRO A 226 14.32 3.08 12.78
C PRO A 226 15.61 2.45 12.20
N LEU A 227 16.23 1.50 12.90
CA LEU A 227 17.38 0.73 12.42
C LEU A 227 17.01 -0.37 11.41
N MET A 228 15.72 -0.72 11.27
CA MET A 228 15.25 -1.73 10.33
C MET A 228 15.66 -1.40 8.90
N ASN A 229 15.55 -0.12 8.50
CA ASN A 229 15.95 0.32 7.16
C ASN A 229 17.45 0.21 6.92
N THR A 230 18.28 0.42 7.95
CA THR A 230 19.73 0.20 7.88
C THR A 230 20.03 -1.27 7.61
N TRP A 231 19.37 -2.18 8.33
CA TRP A 231 19.53 -3.62 8.12
C TRP A 231 19.04 -4.08 6.73
N ILE A 232 17.89 -3.59 6.27
CA ILE A 232 17.36 -3.85 4.92
C ILE A 232 18.37 -3.44 3.86
N TYR A 233 18.98 -2.26 4.02
CA TYR A 233 19.95 -1.73 3.06
C TYR A 233 21.21 -2.62 2.96
N VAL A 234 21.84 -2.95 4.09
CA VAL A 234 23.07 -3.76 4.09
C VAL A 234 22.84 -5.18 3.59
N THR A 235 21.66 -5.73 3.86
CA THR A 235 21.28 -7.06 3.37
C THR A 235 21.17 -7.09 1.84
N ARG A 236 20.60 -6.03 1.23
CA ARG A 236 20.56 -5.88 -0.23
C ARG A 236 21.95 -5.73 -0.85
N LEU A 237 22.88 -5.06 -0.16
CA LEU A 237 24.27 -4.97 -0.63
C LEU A 237 24.94 -6.35 -0.67
N GLY A 238 24.58 -7.22 0.28
CA GLY A 238 24.95 -8.64 0.29
C GLY A 238 24.26 -9.49 -0.79
N LYS A 239 23.39 -8.89 -1.62
CA LYS A 239 22.57 -9.55 -2.66
C LYS A 239 21.57 -10.58 -2.14
N GLU A 240 21.21 -10.49 -0.85
CA GLU A 240 20.14 -11.27 -0.24
C GLU A 240 18.83 -10.46 -0.28
N ASP A 241 17.67 -11.13 -0.35
CA ASP A 241 16.38 -10.44 -0.21
C ASP A 241 16.09 -10.22 1.29
N PRO A 242 16.10 -8.95 1.76
CA PRO A 242 15.89 -8.64 3.17
C PRO A 242 14.49 -9.02 3.65
N TYR A 243 13.49 -9.03 2.77
CA TYR A 243 12.11 -9.30 3.15
C TYR A 243 11.87 -10.80 3.28
N ASP A 244 12.53 -11.63 2.47
CA ASP A 244 12.52 -13.08 2.64
C ASP A 244 13.22 -13.49 3.96
N LEU A 245 14.37 -12.87 4.27
CA LEU A 245 15.05 -13.11 5.55
C LEU A 245 14.23 -12.61 6.76
N LEU A 246 13.63 -11.42 6.64
CA LEU A 246 12.79 -10.88 7.71
C LEU A 246 11.55 -11.74 7.92
N LEU A 247 10.96 -12.25 6.84
CA LEU A 247 9.87 -13.21 6.90
C LEU A 247 10.29 -14.49 7.66
N LEU A 248 11.43 -15.08 7.31
CA LEU A 248 11.96 -16.27 7.99
C LEU A 248 12.14 -16.02 9.49
N LYS A 249 12.68 -14.85 9.86
CA LYS A 249 12.84 -14.45 11.27
C LYS A 249 11.49 -14.31 11.97
N LEU A 250 10.52 -13.63 11.37
CA LEU A 250 9.19 -13.44 11.97
C LEU A 250 8.46 -14.78 12.17
N LYS A 251 8.60 -15.71 11.22
CA LYS A 251 8.06 -17.08 11.31
C LYS A 251 8.63 -17.94 12.44
N THR A 252 9.73 -17.51 13.08
CA THR A 252 10.25 -18.21 14.27
C THR A 252 9.41 -17.96 15.52
N ARG A 253 8.61 -16.90 15.54
CA ARG A 253 7.77 -16.51 16.69
C ARG A 253 6.29 -16.55 16.37
N TYR A 254 5.91 -16.14 15.17
CA TYR A 254 4.53 -15.98 14.76
C TYR A 254 4.15 -17.06 13.75
N ASP A 255 3.03 -17.71 13.99
CA ASP A 255 2.40 -18.50 12.93
C ASP A 255 1.81 -17.61 11.83
N GLU A 256 1.32 -18.24 10.76
CA GLU A 256 0.83 -17.54 9.57
C GLU A 256 -0.34 -16.57 9.87
N ALA A 257 -1.22 -16.91 10.81
CA ALA A 257 -2.35 -16.08 11.18
C ALA A 257 -1.93 -14.89 12.05
N GLU A 258 -1.09 -15.16 13.06
CA GLU A 258 -0.52 -14.13 13.94
C GLU A 258 0.34 -13.13 13.16
N LEU A 259 1.15 -13.63 12.22
CA LEU A 259 1.96 -12.79 11.35
C LEU A 259 1.10 -11.90 10.46
N ALA A 260 0.01 -12.43 9.87
CA ALA A 260 -0.91 -11.63 9.08
C ALA A 260 -1.51 -10.48 9.90
N HIS A 261 -1.94 -10.75 11.15
CA HIS A 261 -2.47 -9.72 12.05
C HIS A 261 -1.42 -8.65 12.39
N LEU A 262 -0.18 -9.07 12.69
CA LEU A 262 0.93 -8.16 12.95
C LEU A 262 1.21 -7.25 11.74
N LEU A 263 1.24 -7.82 10.53
CA LEU A 263 1.49 -7.06 9.31
C LEU A 263 0.34 -6.09 8.99
N ILE A 264 -0.90 -6.45 9.29
CA ILE A 264 -2.05 -5.56 9.13
C ILE A 264 -1.96 -4.37 10.09
N ALA A 265 -1.64 -4.61 11.35
CA ALA A 265 -1.42 -3.53 12.31
C ALA A 265 -0.24 -2.63 11.89
N ALA A 266 0.85 -3.21 11.39
CA ALA A 266 2.01 -2.46 10.91
C ALA A 266 1.72 -1.66 9.62
N LYS A 267 0.84 -2.15 8.73
CA LYS A 267 0.38 -1.42 7.54
C LYS A 267 -0.43 -0.17 7.87
N ALA A 268 -1.06 -0.11 9.04
CA ALA A 268 -1.77 1.08 9.51
C ALA A 268 -0.83 2.15 10.12
N ASP A 269 0.46 1.85 10.27
CA ASP A 269 1.46 2.76 10.81
C ASP A 269 2.38 3.29 9.70
N ASN A 270 2.38 4.61 9.50
CA ASN A 270 3.19 5.27 8.45
C ASN A 270 4.68 4.93 8.50
N SER A 271 5.24 4.60 9.67
CA SER A 271 6.66 4.29 9.83
C SER A 271 7.02 2.85 9.42
N ALA A 272 6.05 1.93 9.45
CA ALA A 272 6.25 0.50 9.17
C ALA A 272 5.55 0.01 7.89
N GLU A 273 4.66 0.82 7.30
CA GLU A 273 3.80 0.43 6.17
C GLU A 273 4.58 -0.21 5.01
N SER A 274 5.66 0.44 4.57
CA SER A 274 6.48 -0.03 3.44
C SER A 274 7.11 -1.39 3.72
N VAL A 275 7.67 -1.57 4.92
CA VAL A 275 8.30 -2.83 5.34
C VAL A 275 7.23 -3.92 5.46
N ALA A 276 6.09 -3.61 6.07
CA ALA A 276 5.00 -4.56 6.26
C ALA A 276 4.42 -5.07 4.92
N LYS A 277 4.18 -4.16 3.95
CA LYS A 277 3.73 -4.54 2.59
C LYS A 277 4.72 -5.47 1.89
N LYS A 278 6.02 -5.21 2.03
CA LYS A 278 7.07 -6.02 1.39
C LYS A 278 7.24 -7.39 2.05
N VAL A 279 7.12 -7.48 3.37
CA VAL A 279 7.10 -8.77 4.08
C VAL A 279 5.83 -9.57 3.74
N GLU A 280 4.66 -8.93 3.66
CA GLU A 280 3.44 -9.60 3.17
C GLU A 280 3.64 -10.11 1.74
N GLN A 281 4.26 -9.33 0.86
CA GLN A 281 4.54 -9.79 -0.50
C GLN A 281 5.50 -10.99 -0.54
N ALA A 282 6.53 -11.01 0.30
CA ALA A 282 7.41 -12.16 0.47
C ALA A 282 6.64 -13.40 0.97
N GLN A 283 5.73 -13.21 1.94
CA GLN A 283 4.86 -14.26 2.46
C GLN A 283 3.98 -14.87 1.36
N LEU A 284 3.31 -14.03 0.56
CA LEU A 284 2.45 -14.49 -0.52
C LEU A 284 3.26 -15.24 -1.59
N LYS A 285 4.43 -14.72 -1.97
CA LYS A 285 5.34 -15.40 -2.91
C LYS A 285 5.79 -16.75 -2.37
N ASN A 286 6.12 -16.85 -1.08
CA ASN A 286 6.50 -18.10 -0.43
C ASN A 286 5.38 -19.14 -0.48
N TRP A 287 4.12 -18.73 -0.28
CA TRP A 287 2.97 -19.63 -0.47
C TRP A 287 2.81 -20.08 -1.92
N LEU A 288 2.98 -19.16 -2.88
CA LEU A 288 2.86 -19.47 -4.30
C LEU A 288 3.94 -20.44 -4.78
N THR A 289 5.21 -20.22 -4.40
CA THR A 289 6.32 -21.13 -4.74
C THR A 289 6.20 -22.47 -4.03
N GLY A 290 5.61 -22.49 -2.83
CA GLY A 290 5.25 -23.70 -2.10
C GLY A 290 4.02 -24.43 -2.63
N GLY A 291 3.38 -23.94 -3.70
CA GLY A 291 2.21 -24.57 -4.32
C GLY A 291 0.96 -24.57 -3.44
N LYS A 292 0.83 -23.61 -2.51
CA LYS A 292 -0.33 -23.52 -1.62
C LYS A 292 -1.58 -23.13 -2.40
N THR A 293 -2.67 -23.85 -2.18
CA THR A 293 -3.98 -23.52 -2.73
C THR A 293 -4.63 -22.36 -1.97
N GLU A 294 -5.73 -21.82 -2.49
CA GLU A 294 -6.59 -20.90 -1.77
C GLU A 294 -7.13 -21.50 -0.47
N ASP A 295 -7.36 -22.82 -0.42
CA ASP A 295 -7.82 -23.54 0.76
C ASP A 295 -6.71 -23.67 1.80
N ASP A 296 -5.49 -23.96 1.37
CA ASP A 296 -4.33 -23.99 2.27
C ASP A 296 -4.09 -22.64 2.91
N ALA A 297 -4.06 -21.56 2.11
CA ALA A 297 -3.86 -20.21 2.62
C ALA A 297 -4.99 -19.78 3.58
N PHE A 298 -6.23 -20.17 3.28
CA PHE A 298 -7.38 -19.93 4.16
C PHE A 298 -7.20 -20.58 5.53
N ASN A 299 -6.78 -21.84 5.55
CA ASN A 299 -6.55 -22.60 6.78
C ASN A 299 -5.33 -22.09 7.56
N LEU A 300 -4.23 -21.74 6.88
CA LEU A 300 -3.03 -21.17 7.51
C LEU A 300 -3.35 -19.86 8.24
N LEU A 301 -4.24 -19.05 7.66
CA LEU A 301 -4.71 -17.81 8.26
C LEU A 301 -5.76 -18.02 9.35
N ARG A 302 -6.05 -19.27 9.72
CA ARG A 302 -7.10 -19.66 10.68
C ARG A 302 -8.44 -19.00 10.36
N LEU A 303 -8.73 -18.80 9.08
CA LEU A 303 -10.04 -18.36 8.66
C LEU A 303 -10.98 -19.56 8.82
N SER A 304 -11.97 -19.41 9.70
CA SER A 304 -12.98 -20.44 9.91
C SER A 304 -14.26 -20.02 9.21
N ILE A 305 -14.84 -20.97 8.48
CA ILE A 305 -16.20 -20.80 8.00
C ILE A 305 -17.19 -20.94 9.15
N ASP A 306 -16.91 -21.72 10.20
CA ASP A 306 -17.80 -21.97 11.36
C ASP A 306 -18.19 -20.68 12.10
N ASP A 307 -17.37 -19.64 11.97
CA ASP A 307 -17.62 -18.31 12.51
C ASP A 307 -18.69 -17.53 11.70
N GLY A 308 -19.24 -18.12 10.64
CA GLY A 308 -20.28 -17.52 9.80
C GLY A 308 -19.85 -16.20 9.19
N TYR A 309 -20.64 -15.14 9.37
CA TYR A 309 -20.31 -13.80 8.89
C TYR A 309 -19.22 -13.10 9.71
N GLU A 310 -18.79 -13.64 10.86
CA GLU A 310 -17.69 -13.06 11.64
C GLU A 310 -16.34 -13.18 10.90
N ILE A 311 -16.22 -14.12 9.95
CA ILE A 311 -15.05 -14.19 9.05
C ILE A 311 -14.81 -12.88 8.28
N LEU A 312 -15.88 -12.15 7.94
CA LEU A 312 -15.80 -10.87 7.22
C LEU A 312 -15.16 -9.77 8.07
N LYS A 313 -15.13 -9.96 9.40
CA LYS A 313 -14.46 -9.06 10.33
C LYS A 313 -13.04 -9.50 10.67
N ASN A 314 -12.62 -10.71 10.27
CA ASN A 314 -11.28 -11.18 10.51
C ASN A 314 -10.30 -10.39 9.62
N PRO A 315 -9.37 -9.61 10.19
CA PRO A 315 -8.45 -8.79 9.40
C PRO A 315 -7.60 -9.63 8.43
N ALA A 316 -7.26 -10.87 8.80
CA ALA A 316 -6.50 -11.80 7.97
C ALA A 316 -7.20 -12.14 6.63
N LEU A 317 -8.51 -11.92 6.51
CA LEU A 317 -9.24 -12.11 5.24
C LEU A 317 -8.67 -11.24 4.11
N SER A 318 -8.14 -10.06 4.44
CA SER A 318 -7.49 -9.18 3.47
C SER A 318 -6.22 -9.79 2.85
N THR A 319 -5.45 -10.54 3.65
CA THR A 319 -4.26 -11.27 3.19
C THR A 319 -4.65 -12.46 2.33
N TRP A 320 -5.70 -13.21 2.71
CA TRP A 320 -6.24 -14.28 1.86
C TRP A 320 -6.74 -13.76 0.51
N ASN A 321 -7.53 -12.67 0.50
CA ASN A 321 -7.99 -12.03 -0.73
C ASN A 321 -6.83 -11.62 -1.65
N SER A 322 -5.75 -11.09 -1.06
CA SER A 322 -4.54 -10.71 -1.81
C SER A 322 -3.86 -11.92 -2.42
N TYR A 323 -3.80 -13.04 -1.70
CA TYR A 323 -3.25 -14.30 -2.21
C TYR A 323 -4.06 -14.88 -3.36
N VAL A 324 -5.38 -14.93 -3.21
CA VAL A 324 -6.29 -15.44 -4.25
C VAL A 324 -6.20 -14.61 -5.53
N LYS A 325 -6.12 -13.29 -5.41
CA LYS A 325 -5.85 -12.40 -6.56
C LYS A 325 -4.50 -12.69 -7.20
N MET A 326 -3.47 -13.01 -6.42
CA MET A 326 -2.16 -13.38 -6.93
C MET A 326 -2.19 -14.71 -7.70
N LEU A 327 -3.05 -15.65 -7.31
CA LEU A 327 -3.36 -16.87 -8.06
C LEU A 327 -4.20 -16.61 -9.33
N LYS A 328 -4.62 -15.36 -9.57
CA LYS A 328 -5.53 -14.95 -10.66
C LYS A 328 -6.93 -15.55 -10.56
N HIS A 329 -7.37 -15.88 -9.36
CA HIS A 329 -8.72 -16.35 -9.07
C HIS A 329 -9.59 -15.21 -8.51
N ASN A 330 -10.92 -15.41 -8.47
CA ASN A 330 -11.85 -14.44 -7.91
C ASN A 330 -12.10 -14.71 -6.40
N PRO A 331 -11.61 -13.85 -5.48
CA PRO A 331 -11.79 -14.05 -4.05
C PRO A 331 -13.23 -13.95 -3.59
N ASP A 332 -14.05 -13.11 -4.22
CA ASP A 332 -15.44 -12.92 -3.81
C ASP A 332 -16.28 -14.16 -4.15
N GLU A 333 -16.01 -14.78 -5.31
CA GLU A 333 -16.63 -16.03 -5.73
C GLU A 333 -16.20 -17.19 -4.82
N LEU A 334 -14.91 -17.31 -4.53
CA LEU A 334 -14.39 -18.37 -3.65
C LEU A 334 -14.87 -18.22 -2.20
N LEU A 335 -14.93 -16.99 -1.68
CA LEU A 335 -15.48 -16.71 -0.37
C LEU A 335 -16.97 -17.00 -0.34
N PHE A 336 -17.71 -16.63 -1.39
CA PHE A 336 -19.12 -17.00 -1.54
C PHE A 336 -19.31 -18.52 -1.57
N LEU A 337 -18.47 -19.28 -2.29
CA LEU A 337 -18.53 -20.75 -2.33
C LEU A 337 -18.18 -21.39 -0.97
N LYS A 338 -17.24 -20.82 -0.22
CA LYS A 338 -16.87 -21.26 1.13
C LYS A 338 -17.98 -20.97 2.15
N LEU A 339 -18.56 -19.77 2.11
CA LEU A 339 -19.74 -19.41 2.90
C LEU A 339 -20.95 -20.25 2.50
N LYS A 340 -21.05 -20.63 1.22
CA LYS A 340 -22.07 -21.55 0.71
C LYS A 340 -21.88 -22.98 1.25
N ARG A 341 -20.66 -23.45 1.51
CA ARG A 341 -20.37 -24.76 2.14
C ARG A 341 -20.77 -24.86 3.62
N GLN A 342 -21.04 -23.75 4.32
CA GLN A 342 -21.66 -23.79 5.64
C GLN A 342 -23.14 -24.22 5.61
N PHE A 343 -23.78 -24.13 4.46
CA PHE A 343 -25.04 -24.85 4.26
C PHE A 343 -24.67 -26.33 4.15
N SER A 344 -25.22 -27.17 5.03
CA SER A 344 -24.97 -28.61 4.99
C SER A 344 -25.25 -29.18 3.59
N ASP A 345 -24.57 -30.25 3.19
CA ASP A 345 -24.86 -30.93 1.91
C ASP A 345 -26.35 -31.30 1.77
N TYR A 346 -27.02 -31.55 2.89
CA TYR A 346 -28.48 -31.71 2.98
C TYR A 346 -29.24 -30.44 2.59
N GLU A 347 -28.81 -29.27 3.04
CA GLU A 347 -29.44 -27.97 2.75
C GLU A 347 -29.14 -27.47 1.32
N ILE A 348 -27.94 -27.74 0.78
CA ILE A 348 -27.61 -27.48 -0.63
C ILE A 348 -28.41 -28.41 -1.55
N ALA A 349 -28.50 -29.70 -1.22
CA ALA A 349 -29.35 -30.65 -1.93
C ALA A 349 -30.83 -30.25 -1.87
N LYS A 350 -31.27 -29.66 -0.74
CA LYS A 350 -32.62 -29.13 -0.59
C LYS A 350 -32.85 -27.90 -1.47
N LEU A 351 -31.90 -26.96 -1.54
CA LEU A 351 -31.93 -25.82 -2.46
C LEU A 351 -31.95 -26.25 -3.94
N ASP A 352 -31.08 -27.18 -4.34
CA ASP A 352 -31.09 -27.75 -5.69
C ASP A 352 -32.39 -28.52 -5.98
N SER A 353 -32.94 -29.22 -4.98
CA SER A 353 -34.25 -29.87 -5.11
C SER A 353 -35.38 -28.87 -5.26
N TRP A 354 -35.35 -27.74 -4.54
CA TRP A 354 -36.38 -26.71 -4.62
C TRP A 354 -36.38 -26.01 -5.97
N VAL A 355 -35.19 -25.72 -6.52
CA VAL A 355 -35.05 -25.19 -7.89
C VAL A 355 -35.55 -26.22 -8.91
N LYS A 356 -35.19 -27.51 -8.77
CA LYS A 356 -35.68 -28.58 -9.66
C LYS A 356 -37.19 -28.84 -9.56
N LEU A 357 -37.76 -28.60 -8.38
CA LEU A 357 -39.19 -28.74 -8.11
C LEU A 357 -39.99 -27.48 -8.48
N ASP A 358 -39.36 -26.51 -9.15
CA ASP A 358 -39.96 -25.25 -9.58
C ASP A 358 -40.69 -24.51 -8.45
N LYS A 359 -40.11 -24.55 -7.24
CA LYS A 359 -40.65 -23.84 -6.08
C LYS A 359 -40.46 -22.35 -6.27
N THR A 360 -41.47 -21.56 -5.92
CA THR A 360 -41.37 -20.11 -6.01
C THR A 360 -40.66 -19.52 -4.79
N ALA A 361 -40.20 -18.27 -4.91
CA ALA A 361 -39.70 -17.51 -3.76
C ALA A 361 -40.72 -17.49 -2.60
N ASP A 362 -42.01 -17.35 -2.91
CA ASP A 362 -43.11 -17.40 -1.95
C ASP A 362 -43.21 -18.75 -1.24
N ASP A 363 -43.14 -19.85 -1.98
CA ASP A 363 -43.19 -21.20 -1.41
C ASP A 363 -42.07 -21.42 -0.39
N ILE A 364 -40.84 -21.04 -0.75
CA ILE A 364 -39.68 -21.22 0.12
C ILE A 364 -39.74 -20.31 1.34
N PHE A 365 -40.24 -19.08 1.18
CA PHE A 365 -40.47 -18.17 2.31
C PHE A 365 -41.43 -18.78 3.35
N ASN A 366 -42.50 -19.43 2.89
CA ASN A 366 -43.45 -20.14 3.75
C ASN A 366 -42.85 -21.42 4.36
N VAL A 367 -42.10 -22.21 3.58
CA VAL A 367 -41.46 -23.46 4.06
C VAL A 367 -40.47 -23.18 5.18
N LEU A 368 -39.71 -22.09 5.05
CA LEU A 368 -38.77 -21.61 6.08
C LEU A 368 -39.48 -20.91 7.25
N LYS A 369 -40.81 -20.78 7.21
CA LYS A 369 -41.65 -20.09 8.20
C LYS A 369 -41.28 -18.61 8.40
N LEU A 370 -40.59 -18.02 7.42
CA LEU A 370 -40.25 -16.60 7.42
C LEU A 370 -41.49 -15.72 7.35
N ASN A 371 -42.64 -16.24 6.94
CA ASN A 371 -43.94 -15.56 7.00
C ASN A 371 -44.50 -15.38 8.43
N LYS A 372 -43.88 -15.97 9.45
CA LYS A 372 -44.36 -15.96 10.85
C LYS A 372 -43.38 -15.36 11.84
N GLU A 373 -42.25 -14.83 11.39
CA GLU A 373 -41.17 -14.31 12.25
C GLU A 373 -41.50 -12.94 12.85
N GLY A 374 -42.51 -12.24 12.33
CA GLY A 374 -42.97 -10.97 12.90
C GLY A 374 -41.86 -9.91 12.88
N ASP A 375 -41.57 -9.32 14.03
CA ASP A 375 -40.53 -8.30 14.19
C ASP A 375 -39.09 -8.85 14.12
N LYS A 376 -38.92 -10.18 14.13
CA LYS A 376 -37.62 -10.86 14.12
C LYS A 376 -37.18 -11.35 12.75
N LEU A 377 -37.87 -10.99 11.67
CA LEU A 377 -37.56 -11.45 10.32
C LEU A 377 -36.06 -11.31 9.97
N PHE A 378 -35.47 -10.15 10.24
CA PHE A 378 -34.06 -9.86 9.96
C PHE A 378 -33.07 -10.47 10.96
N GLU A 379 -33.56 -11.01 12.07
CA GLU A 379 -32.79 -11.78 13.05
C GLU A 379 -32.89 -13.29 12.78
N SER A 380 -33.77 -13.71 11.87
CA SER A 380 -34.00 -15.11 11.58
C SER A 380 -32.75 -15.74 10.95
N PRO A 381 -32.21 -16.82 11.53
CA PRO A 381 -31.02 -17.48 11.00
C PRO A 381 -31.27 -18.10 9.63
N VAL A 382 -32.54 -18.29 9.23
CA VAL A 382 -32.92 -18.90 7.95
C VAL A 382 -33.23 -17.88 6.85
N LEU A 383 -33.22 -16.56 7.14
CA LEU A 383 -33.48 -15.53 6.13
C LEU A 383 -32.45 -15.54 4.99
N SER A 384 -31.19 -15.77 5.32
CA SER A 384 -30.09 -15.83 4.34
C SER A 384 -30.28 -16.97 3.32
N TYR A 385 -30.92 -18.07 3.72
CA TYR A 385 -31.21 -19.22 2.85
C TYR A 385 -32.22 -18.85 1.78
N TRP A 386 -33.26 -18.11 2.16
CA TRP A 386 -34.26 -17.62 1.24
C TRP A 386 -33.69 -16.58 0.27
N VAL A 387 -32.89 -15.64 0.78
CA VAL A 387 -32.19 -14.65 -0.06
C VAL A 387 -31.31 -15.35 -1.10
N ALA A 388 -30.53 -16.36 -0.68
CA ALA A 388 -29.69 -17.14 -1.59
C ALA A 388 -30.49 -17.91 -2.65
N PHE A 389 -31.65 -18.47 -2.27
CA PHE A 389 -32.56 -19.13 -3.19
C PHE A 389 -33.05 -18.17 -4.29
N VAL A 390 -33.56 -17.01 -3.90
CA VAL A 390 -34.10 -16.01 -4.84
C VAL A 390 -33.01 -15.50 -5.79
N MET A 391 -31.83 -15.16 -5.26
CA MET A 391 -30.68 -14.71 -6.05
C MET A 391 -30.20 -15.74 -7.07
N LYS A 392 -30.38 -17.04 -6.79
CA LYS A 392 -29.99 -18.13 -7.69
C LYS A 392 -31.00 -18.34 -8.80
N GLY A 393 -32.28 -18.16 -8.51
CA GLY A 393 -33.36 -18.31 -9.49
C GLY A 393 -33.38 -17.16 -10.50
N ASP A 394 -33.29 -15.92 -10.01
CA ASP A 394 -33.31 -14.72 -10.83
C ASP A 394 -32.50 -13.61 -10.15
N LYS A 395 -31.21 -13.52 -10.48
CA LYS A 395 -30.29 -12.54 -9.87
C LYS A 395 -30.63 -11.10 -10.24
N GLU A 396 -31.18 -10.87 -11.43
CA GLU A 396 -31.42 -9.52 -11.95
C GLU A 396 -32.63 -8.89 -11.27
N ASN A 397 -33.69 -9.68 -11.03
CA ASN A 397 -34.93 -9.21 -10.41
C ASN A 397 -35.06 -9.63 -8.92
N ALA A 398 -33.96 -10.08 -8.32
CA ALA A 398 -33.97 -10.67 -6.99
C ALA A 398 -34.50 -9.72 -5.91
N ASP A 399 -34.05 -8.45 -5.94
CA ASP A 399 -34.40 -7.47 -4.92
C ASP A 399 -35.91 -7.14 -4.98
N GLU A 400 -36.46 -6.91 -6.18
CA GLU A 400 -37.91 -6.68 -6.42
C GLU A 400 -38.75 -7.89 -5.97
N LEU A 401 -38.33 -9.10 -6.37
CA LEU A 401 -39.03 -10.33 -6.02
C LEU A 401 -39.01 -10.58 -4.51
N MET A 402 -37.88 -10.31 -3.84
CA MET A 402 -37.80 -10.43 -2.39
C MET A 402 -38.75 -9.45 -1.71
N TYR A 403 -38.74 -8.18 -2.12
CA TYR A 403 -39.65 -7.20 -1.56
C TYR A 403 -41.12 -7.58 -1.78
N SER A 404 -41.50 -8.01 -3.00
CA SER A 404 -42.86 -8.43 -3.33
C SER A 404 -43.38 -9.56 -2.42
N VAL A 405 -42.56 -10.59 -2.19
CA VAL A 405 -42.90 -11.70 -1.28
C VAL A 405 -42.99 -11.23 0.17
N MET A 406 -42.03 -10.42 0.63
CA MET A 406 -42.09 -9.89 2.00
C MET A 406 -43.32 -9.00 2.22
N LYS A 407 -43.65 -8.14 1.26
CA LYS A 407 -44.82 -7.25 1.27
C LYS A 407 -46.12 -8.05 1.43
N LYS A 408 -46.24 -9.18 0.74
CA LYS A 408 -47.41 -10.06 0.84
C LYS A 408 -47.71 -10.51 2.27
N TYR A 409 -46.69 -10.77 3.10
CA TYR A 409 -46.86 -11.30 4.46
C TYR A 409 -46.81 -10.25 5.55
N TYR A 410 -45.98 -9.22 5.37
CA TYR A 410 -45.72 -8.22 6.39
C TYR A 410 -46.44 -6.90 6.12
N GLY A 411 -46.71 -6.59 4.85
CA GLY A 411 -47.22 -5.30 4.43
C GLY A 411 -46.17 -4.19 4.56
N ASP A 412 -46.44 -3.08 3.88
CA ASP A 412 -45.55 -1.93 3.80
C ASP A 412 -45.25 -1.31 5.18
N ASP A 413 -46.29 -1.08 5.99
CA ASP A 413 -46.17 -0.44 7.31
C ASP A 413 -45.29 -1.22 8.30
N MET A 414 -45.29 -2.54 8.22
CA MET A 414 -44.45 -3.39 9.07
C MET A 414 -43.04 -3.48 8.53
N LEU A 415 -42.88 -3.59 7.21
CA LEU A 415 -41.57 -3.62 6.56
C LEU A 415 -40.80 -2.32 6.81
N GLU A 416 -41.44 -1.16 6.72
CA GLU A 416 -40.82 0.12 7.07
C GLU A 416 -40.27 0.12 8.50
N LYS A 417 -41.07 -0.37 9.47
CA LYS A 417 -40.64 -0.50 10.87
C LYS A 417 -39.49 -1.49 11.03
N LEU A 418 -39.51 -2.60 10.29
CA LEU A 418 -38.47 -3.61 10.30
C LEU A 418 -37.16 -3.04 9.76
N PHE A 419 -37.19 -2.38 8.59
CA PHE A 419 -36.02 -1.74 7.97
C PHE A 419 -35.39 -0.71 8.91
N ALA A 420 -36.20 0.17 9.51
CA ALA A 420 -35.74 1.17 10.47
C ALA A 420 -35.16 0.57 11.77
N ARG A 421 -35.59 -0.63 12.16
CA ARG A 421 -35.15 -1.31 13.38
C ARG A 421 -34.00 -2.28 13.17
N VAL A 422 -33.53 -2.51 11.95
CA VAL A 422 -32.48 -3.50 11.68
C VAL A 422 -31.25 -3.26 12.54
N LYS A 423 -31.10 -4.12 13.56
CA LYS A 423 -29.91 -4.28 14.38
C LYS A 423 -29.25 -5.57 13.93
N GLY A 424 -28.15 -5.47 13.21
CA GLY A 424 -27.51 -6.64 12.62
C GLY A 424 -26.24 -6.30 11.86
N SER A 425 -25.72 -7.30 11.15
CA SER A 425 -24.52 -7.20 10.33
C SER A 425 -24.65 -6.12 9.24
N ALA A 426 -23.52 -5.65 8.70
CA ALA A 426 -23.52 -4.72 7.57
C ALA A 426 -24.31 -5.29 6.36
N SER A 427 -24.28 -6.61 6.16
CA SER A 427 -25.02 -7.31 5.11
C SER A 427 -26.53 -7.25 5.32
N THR A 428 -27.01 -7.44 6.55
CA THR A 428 -28.43 -7.34 6.90
C THR A 428 -28.95 -5.91 6.72
N LYS A 429 -28.14 -4.92 7.13
CA LYS A 429 -28.46 -3.49 6.91
C LYS A 429 -28.52 -3.17 5.42
N ARG A 430 -27.58 -3.66 4.62
CA ARG A 430 -27.56 -3.46 3.17
C ARG A 430 -28.77 -4.11 2.49
N LEU A 431 -29.13 -5.34 2.88
CA LEU A 431 -30.34 -6.00 2.37
C LEU A 431 -31.59 -5.19 2.72
N ALA A 432 -31.71 -4.72 3.96
CA ALA A 432 -32.83 -3.88 4.38
C ALA A 432 -32.91 -2.59 3.56
N SER A 433 -31.80 -1.88 3.36
CA SER A 433 -31.77 -0.66 2.53
C SER A 433 -32.16 -0.93 1.08
N LYS A 434 -31.75 -2.06 0.50
CA LYS A 434 -32.17 -2.46 -0.86
C LYS A 434 -33.68 -2.68 -0.93
N LEU A 435 -34.24 -3.45 0.01
CA LEU A 435 -35.67 -3.75 0.05
C LEU A 435 -36.52 -2.51 0.37
N GLU A 436 -35.99 -1.60 1.17
CA GLU A 436 -36.59 -0.30 1.45
C GLU A 436 -36.64 0.59 0.19
N GLN A 437 -35.59 0.56 -0.64
CA GLN A 437 -35.59 1.23 -1.94
C GLN A 437 -36.62 0.60 -2.91
N GLU A 438 -36.69 -0.74 -3.00
CA GLU A 438 -37.72 -1.42 -3.82
C GLU A 438 -39.14 -1.06 -3.37
N MET A 439 -39.33 -0.90 -2.05
CA MET A 439 -40.59 -0.46 -1.49
C MET A 439 -41.02 0.89 -2.04
N TRP A 440 -40.13 1.89 -2.00
CA TRP A 440 -40.43 3.22 -2.53
C TRP A 440 -40.69 3.21 -4.04
N MET A 441 -39.90 2.44 -4.80
CA MET A 441 -40.11 2.28 -6.24
C MET A 441 -41.48 1.68 -6.55
N SER A 442 -41.92 0.68 -5.77
CA SER A 442 -43.24 0.07 -5.92
C SER A 442 -44.40 1.03 -5.63
N HIS A 443 -44.15 2.10 -4.87
CA HIS A 443 -45.12 3.19 -4.65
C HIS A 443 -45.08 4.27 -5.73
N GLY A 444 -44.30 4.09 -6.79
CA GLY A 444 -44.14 5.05 -7.86
C GLY A 444 -43.39 6.32 -7.43
N LYS A 445 -42.57 6.23 -6.37
CA LYS A 445 -41.68 7.34 -5.97
C LYS A 445 -40.67 7.58 -7.08
N THR A 446 -40.51 8.83 -7.46
CA THR A 446 -39.50 9.23 -8.45
C THR A 446 -38.11 9.20 -7.82
N GLU A 447 -37.06 9.17 -8.64
CA GLU A 447 -35.68 9.28 -8.15
C GLU A 447 -35.48 10.53 -7.29
N ASP A 448 -36.20 11.62 -7.60
CA ASP A 448 -36.23 12.86 -6.84
C ASP A 448 -36.88 12.69 -5.46
N ASP A 449 -37.98 11.92 -5.37
CA ASP A 449 -38.62 11.60 -4.10
C ASP A 449 -37.70 10.73 -3.21
N ILE A 450 -37.00 9.77 -3.81
CA ILE A 450 -36.05 8.90 -3.11
C ILE A 450 -34.85 9.70 -2.63
N PHE A 451 -34.32 10.59 -3.48
CA PHE A 451 -33.22 11.49 -3.14
C PHE A 451 -33.56 12.38 -1.94
N ASN A 452 -34.77 12.94 -1.92
CA ASN A 452 -35.29 13.74 -0.81
C ASN A 452 -35.51 12.91 0.46
N TYR A 453 -36.09 11.72 0.32
CA TYR A 453 -36.33 10.81 1.46
C TYR A 453 -35.02 10.39 2.14
N LEU A 454 -34.01 10.02 1.35
CA LEU A 454 -32.66 9.66 1.83
C LEU A 454 -31.89 10.85 2.39
N LYS A 455 -32.48 12.06 2.36
CA LYS A 455 -31.90 13.32 2.82
C LYS A 455 -30.54 13.58 2.20
N LEU A 456 -30.35 13.16 0.95
CA LEU A 456 -29.06 13.28 0.27
C LEU A 456 -28.70 14.75 0.05
N GLY A 457 -29.71 15.59 -0.23
CA GLY A 457 -29.53 17.05 -0.36
C GLY A 457 -29.07 17.74 0.93
N GLU A 458 -29.38 17.20 2.11
CA GLU A 458 -28.97 17.78 3.40
C GLU A 458 -27.48 17.53 3.71
N LYS A 459 -26.84 16.59 3.00
CA LYS A 459 -25.44 16.18 3.23
C LYS A 459 -24.41 17.13 2.62
N GLY A 460 -24.86 18.16 1.88
CA GLY A 460 -23.98 19.14 1.23
C GLY A 460 -22.91 18.47 0.37
N ASP A 461 -21.66 18.91 0.50
CA ASP A 461 -20.54 18.33 -0.28
C ASP A 461 -20.15 16.89 0.15
N GLY A 462 -20.64 16.43 1.31
CA GLY A 462 -20.43 15.06 1.78
C GLY A 462 -21.20 14.00 1.00
N ILE A 463 -22.20 14.42 0.20
CA ILE A 463 -23.06 13.54 -0.60
C ILE A 463 -22.28 12.63 -1.55
N PHE A 464 -21.19 13.12 -2.13
CA PHE A 464 -20.40 12.37 -3.11
C PHE A 464 -19.58 11.21 -2.53
N LYS A 465 -19.53 11.12 -1.20
CA LYS A 465 -18.92 10.01 -0.46
C LYS A 465 -19.97 9.10 0.17
N ASP A 466 -21.25 9.39 -0.06
CA ASP A 466 -22.33 8.65 0.56
C ASP A 466 -22.57 7.31 -0.16
N PRO A 467 -22.59 6.19 0.58
CA PRO A 467 -22.87 4.88 -0.01
C PRO A 467 -24.23 4.81 -0.71
N ALA A 468 -25.24 5.56 -0.25
CA ALA A 468 -26.56 5.54 -0.86
C ALA A 468 -26.57 6.20 -2.25
N LEU A 469 -25.82 7.29 -2.45
CA LEU A 469 -25.65 7.88 -3.79
C LEU A 469 -24.92 6.91 -4.74
N THR A 470 -23.93 6.20 -4.22
CA THR A 470 -23.18 5.18 -4.99
C THR A 470 -24.12 4.09 -5.49
N GLU A 471 -24.97 3.57 -4.62
CA GLU A 471 -25.93 2.51 -4.95
C GLU A 471 -26.96 2.99 -6.00
N GLN A 472 -27.46 4.22 -5.87
CA GLN A 472 -28.35 4.83 -6.88
C GLN A 472 -27.70 4.90 -8.26
N THR A 473 -26.43 5.31 -8.36
CA THR A 473 -25.71 5.41 -9.65
C THR A 473 -25.37 4.07 -10.30
N GLN A 474 -25.26 3.00 -9.51
CA GLN A 474 -24.91 1.67 -10.00
C GLN A 474 -26.11 0.89 -10.53
N ARG A 475 -27.32 1.23 -10.08
CA ARG A 475 -28.54 0.72 -10.68
C ARG A 475 -28.80 1.52 -11.95
N LYS A 476 -29.40 0.90 -12.97
CA LYS A 476 -29.81 1.55 -14.23
C LYS A 476 -31.33 1.90 -14.21
N PRO A 477 -31.85 2.75 -13.32
CA PRO A 477 -33.01 3.54 -13.72
C PRO A 477 -32.57 4.47 -14.87
N ASP A 478 -33.53 5.06 -15.57
CA ASP A 478 -33.32 6.07 -16.63
C ASP A 478 -31.95 6.79 -16.55
N GLU A 479 -31.17 6.75 -17.64
CA GLU A 479 -29.72 7.02 -17.69
C GLU A 479 -29.31 8.33 -17.00
N PHE A 480 -30.21 9.32 -16.96
CA PHE A 480 -29.96 10.65 -16.39
C PHE A 480 -30.77 10.97 -15.13
N ALA A 481 -31.53 10.02 -14.56
CA ALA A 481 -32.43 10.27 -13.43
C ALA A 481 -31.69 10.80 -12.20
N VAL A 482 -30.58 10.14 -11.82
CA VAL A 482 -29.77 10.54 -10.65
C VAL A 482 -29.17 11.94 -10.83
N ILE A 483 -28.68 12.25 -12.03
CA ILE A 483 -28.16 13.59 -12.33
C ILE A 483 -29.28 14.62 -12.30
N SER A 484 -30.44 14.31 -12.86
CA SER A 484 -31.57 15.23 -12.89
C SER A 484 -32.05 15.56 -11.48
N ALA A 485 -32.06 14.58 -10.56
CA ALA A 485 -32.31 14.82 -9.14
C ALA A 485 -31.24 15.72 -8.51
N LEU A 486 -29.96 15.42 -8.74
CA LEU A 486 -28.85 16.26 -8.24
C LEU A 486 -28.91 17.70 -8.76
N GLU A 487 -29.27 17.92 -10.02
CA GLU A 487 -29.36 19.25 -10.64
C GLU A 487 -30.51 20.09 -10.10
N LYS A 488 -31.61 19.46 -9.66
CA LYS A 488 -32.69 20.15 -8.94
C LYS A 488 -32.22 20.67 -7.58
N HIS A 489 -31.33 19.95 -6.91
CA HIS A 489 -30.86 20.28 -5.58
C HIS A 489 -29.69 21.25 -5.54
N PHE A 490 -28.72 21.09 -6.44
CA PHE A 490 -27.46 21.83 -6.39
C PHE A 490 -27.36 22.97 -7.40
N ASP A 491 -28.42 23.29 -8.14
CA ASP A 491 -28.38 24.09 -9.37
C ASP A 491 -27.51 23.45 -10.47
N TYR A 492 -27.94 23.62 -11.70
CA TYR A 492 -27.37 23.00 -12.89
C TYR A 492 -25.86 23.22 -13.03
N VAL A 493 -25.40 24.46 -12.85
CA VAL A 493 -23.99 24.82 -13.05
C VAL A 493 -23.18 24.58 -11.78
N ASP A 494 -23.79 24.78 -10.62
CA ASP A 494 -23.16 24.55 -9.33
C ASP A 494 -22.90 23.07 -9.05
N LEU A 495 -23.76 22.15 -9.52
CA LEU A 495 -23.47 20.71 -9.50
C LEU A 495 -22.18 20.38 -10.25
N ALA A 496 -22.00 20.92 -11.47
CA ALA A 496 -20.80 20.68 -12.27
C ALA A 496 -19.54 21.24 -11.58
N ARG A 497 -19.64 22.40 -10.93
CA ARG A 497 -18.55 22.97 -10.13
C ARG A 497 -18.20 22.07 -8.94
N LYS A 498 -19.21 21.52 -8.26
CA LYS A 498 -19.04 20.64 -7.10
C LYS A 498 -18.43 19.30 -7.47
N LEU A 499 -18.94 18.64 -8.52
CA LEU A 499 -18.40 17.39 -9.04
C LEU A 499 -16.94 17.57 -9.50
N GLY A 500 -16.64 18.58 -10.32
CA GLY A 500 -15.28 18.86 -10.77
C GLY A 500 -14.31 19.18 -9.63
N TYR A 501 -14.76 19.91 -8.60
CA TYR A 501 -13.96 20.18 -7.41
C TYR A 501 -13.74 18.92 -6.55
N ALA A 502 -14.78 18.11 -6.32
CA ALA A 502 -14.69 16.86 -5.57
C ALA A 502 -13.73 15.87 -6.26
N GLU A 503 -13.82 15.78 -7.59
CA GLU A 503 -12.93 14.93 -8.40
C GLU A 503 -11.48 15.39 -8.28
N HIS A 504 -11.22 16.70 -8.32
CA HIS A 504 -9.89 17.26 -8.09
C HIS A 504 -9.32 16.91 -6.72
N GLN A 505 -10.13 17.11 -5.68
CA GLN A 505 -9.73 16.88 -4.30
C GLN A 505 -9.41 15.40 -4.08
N ALA A 506 -10.23 14.51 -4.65
CA ALA A 506 -9.99 13.07 -4.59
C ALA A 506 -8.72 12.68 -5.36
N LYS A 507 -8.49 13.20 -6.57
CA LYS A 507 -7.24 12.98 -7.34
C LYS A 507 -6.00 13.46 -6.57
N MET A 508 -6.06 14.62 -5.91
CA MET A 508 -4.96 15.17 -5.12
C MET A 508 -4.66 14.34 -3.86
N LYS A 509 -5.69 13.70 -3.27
CA LYS A 509 -5.58 12.89 -2.05
C LYS A 509 -5.29 11.41 -2.32
N GLY A 510 -5.36 10.97 -3.58
CA GLY A 510 -5.27 9.55 -3.93
C GLY A 510 -6.52 8.74 -3.54
N ASP A 511 -7.66 9.41 -3.30
CA ASP A 511 -8.95 8.77 -3.03
C ASP A 511 -9.57 8.25 -4.33
N THR A 512 -10.47 7.25 -4.23
CA THR A 512 -11.25 6.75 -5.37
C THR A 512 -12.14 7.86 -5.96
N VAL A 513 -12.00 8.12 -7.27
CA VAL A 513 -12.73 9.17 -8.01
C VAL A 513 -13.89 8.63 -8.85
N GLU A 514 -14.05 7.30 -8.94
CA GLU A 514 -14.90 6.63 -9.93
C GLU A 514 -16.34 7.15 -9.98
N ILE A 515 -16.98 7.34 -8.82
CA ILE A 515 -18.38 7.81 -8.74
C ILE A 515 -18.50 9.26 -9.19
N VAL A 516 -17.61 10.14 -8.71
CA VAL A 516 -17.65 11.57 -9.05
C VAL A 516 -17.35 11.79 -10.53
N THR A 517 -16.37 11.07 -11.09
CA THR A 517 -16.08 11.09 -12.52
C THR A 517 -17.25 10.54 -13.33
N SER A 518 -17.89 9.45 -12.88
CA SER A 518 -19.06 8.88 -13.56
C SER A 518 -20.24 9.84 -13.57
N LEU A 519 -20.54 10.47 -12.43
CA LEU A 519 -21.57 11.50 -12.31
C LEU A 519 -21.27 12.71 -13.20
N GLN A 520 -20.03 13.19 -13.23
CA GLN A 520 -19.62 14.31 -14.08
C GLN A 520 -19.79 13.97 -15.56
N ASN A 521 -19.42 12.76 -15.97
CA ASN A 521 -19.59 12.29 -17.34
C ASN A 521 -21.07 12.10 -17.71
N LEU A 522 -21.89 11.56 -16.82
CA LEU A 522 -23.34 11.45 -17.04
C LEU A 522 -23.98 12.84 -17.17
N GLN A 523 -23.57 13.80 -16.34
CA GLN A 523 -24.01 15.19 -16.46
C GLN A 523 -23.64 15.78 -17.81
N PHE A 524 -22.38 15.65 -18.23
CA PHE A 524 -21.93 16.15 -19.54
C PHE A 524 -22.61 15.43 -20.72
N LYS A 525 -22.88 14.13 -20.58
CA LYS A 525 -23.65 13.38 -21.56
C LYS A 525 -25.06 13.98 -21.67
N GLN A 526 -25.75 14.18 -20.55
CA GLN A 526 -27.08 14.80 -20.53
C GLN A 526 -27.08 16.20 -21.17
N TRP A 527 -26.07 17.01 -20.85
CA TRP A 527 -25.89 18.34 -21.41
C TRP A 527 -25.80 18.30 -22.94
N MET A 528 -25.04 17.34 -23.46
CA MET A 528 -24.83 17.17 -24.90
C MET A 528 -26.06 16.58 -25.61
N THR A 529 -26.64 15.50 -25.07
CA THR A 529 -27.63 14.67 -25.77
C THR A 529 -29.06 15.14 -25.57
N GLU A 530 -29.46 15.47 -24.35
CA GLU A 530 -30.84 15.89 -24.06
C GLU A 530 -31.00 17.40 -24.17
N LYS A 531 -30.00 18.15 -23.70
CA LYS A 531 -30.08 19.60 -23.54
C LYS A 531 -29.45 20.38 -24.70
N GLY A 532 -28.77 19.69 -25.62
CA GLY A 532 -28.17 20.28 -26.82
C GLY A 532 -27.18 21.41 -26.52
N LEU A 533 -26.42 21.29 -25.43
CA LEU A 533 -25.41 22.25 -25.04
C LEU A 533 -24.09 21.98 -25.76
N ASP A 534 -23.50 23.06 -26.26
CA ASP A 534 -22.13 23.10 -26.77
C ASP A 534 -21.24 23.90 -25.81
N PRO A 535 -19.90 23.83 -25.92
CA PRO A 535 -19.01 24.56 -25.02
C PRO A 535 -19.26 26.07 -24.98
N ASN A 536 -19.72 26.70 -26.06
CA ASN A 536 -20.04 28.13 -26.06
C ASN A 536 -21.31 28.42 -25.24
N ARG A 537 -22.32 27.54 -25.31
CA ARG A 537 -23.55 27.62 -24.50
C ARG A 537 -23.23 27.42 -23.03
N VAL A 538 -22.42 26.43 -22.68
CA VAL A 538 -21.95 26.21 -21.31
C VAL A 538 -21.16 27.41 -20.80
N GLY A 539 -20.25 27.96 -21.62
CA GLY A 539 -19.52 29.19 -21.30
C GLY A 539 -20.46 30.36 -20.96
N ARG A 540 -21.55 30.54 -21.72
CA ARG A 540 -22.57 31.56 -21.40
C ARG A 540 -23.31 31.31 -20.09
N LEU A 541 -23.56 30.06 -19.73
CA LEU A 541 -24.19 29.72 -18.44
C LEU A 541 -23.25 30.03 -17.26
N LEU A 542 -21.94 29.78 -17.43
CA LEU A 542 -20.91 30.04 -16.42
C LEU A 542 -20.69 31.55 -16.15
N ILE A 543 -20.90 32.41 -17.16
CA ILE A 543 -20.77 33.88 -17.04
C ILE A 543 -21.73 34.49 -16.00
N LYS A 544 -22.81 33.78 -15.61
CA LYS A 544 -23.72 34.23 -14.56
C LYS A 544 -23.06 34.36 -13.18
N SER A 545 -21.91 33.70 -12.96
CA SER A 545 -21.10 33.82 -11.73
C SER A 545 -19.62 33.97 -12.11
N PRO A 546 -19.21 35.12 -12.68
CA PRO A 546 -17.95 35.25 -13.40
C PRO A 546 -16.70 35.16 -12.49
N LEU A 547 -16.87 35.37 -11.19
CA LEU A 547 -15.78 35.32 -10.20
C LEU A 547 -15.51 33.91 -9.65
N ASP A 548 -16.31 32.90 -10.02
CA ASP A 548 -16.09 31.53 -9.57
C ASP A 548 -14.94 30.88 -10.35
N THR A 549 -13.81 30.69 -9.66
CA THR A 549 -12.58 30.11 -10.24
C THR A 549 -12.77 28.69 -10.78
N ARG A 550 -13.83 27.97 -10.38
CA ARG A 550 -14.15 26.62 -10.87
C ARG A 550 -14.74 26.63 -12.27
N ASN A 551 -15.21 27.77 -12.78
CA ASN A 551 -15.83 27.87 -14.10
C ASN A 551 -14.91 27.41 -15.24
N ASN A 552 -13.65 27.83 -15.20
CA ASN A 552 -12.67 27.47 -16.23
C ASN A 552 -12.48 25.96 -16.32
N ARG A 553 -12.49 25.28 -15.18
CA ARG A 553 -12.37 23.83 -15.12
C ARG A 553 -13.59 23.15 -15.73
N VAL A 554 -14.80 23.51 -15.30
CA VAL A 554 -16.04 22.92 -15.84
C VAL A 554 -16.09 23.08 -17.36
N LEU A 555 -15.71 24.25 -17.87
CA LEU A 555 -15.69 24.51 -19.31
C LEU A 555 -14.65 23.65 -20.06
N LEU A 556 -13.44 23.50 -19.50
CA LEU A 556 -12.38 22.67 -20.09
C LEU A 556 -12.76 21.19 -20.07
N ASP A 557 -13.23 20.69 -18.93
CA ASP A 557 -13.62 19.29 -18.76
C ASP A 557 -14.80 18.95 -19.69
N PHE A 558 -15.79 19.84 -19.81
CA PHE A 558 -16.90 19.65 -20.76
C PHE A 558 -16.43 19.74 -22.22
N TYR A 559 -15.50 20.64 -22.55
CA TYR A 559 -14.94 20.76 -23.89
C TYR A 559 -14.26 19.46 -24.34
N ASP A 560 -13.44 18.88 -23.45
CA ASP A 560 -12.74 17.63 -23.71
C ASP A 560 -13.73 16.47 -23.85
N PHE A 561 -14.73 16.38 -22.98
CA PHE A 561 -15.81 15.40 -23.08
C PHE A 561 -16.60 15.55 -24.41
N TYR A 562 -17.02 16.77 -24.75
CA TYR A 562 -17.82 17.07 -25.94
C TYR A 562 -17.08 16.68 -27.22
N ARG A 563 -15.76 16.94 -27.29
CA ARG A 563 -14.93 16.52 -28.42
C ARG A 563 -14.71 15.02 -28.47
N ALA A 564 -14.47 14.38 -27.33
CA ALA A 564 -14.30 12.93 -27.26
C ALA A 564 -15.56 12.17 -27.73
N ASN A 565 -16.74 12.76 -27.55
CA ASN A 565 -18.03 12.20 -27.94
C ASN A 565 -18.55 12.71 -29.31
N GLY A 566 -17.66 13.19 -30.18
CA GLY A 566 -17.99 13.52 -31.59
C GLY A 566 -18.59 14.91 -31.82
N GLY A 567 -18.65 15.76 -30.78
CA GLY A 567 -19.13 17.13 -30.89
C GLY A 567 -18.19 18.04 -31.68
N GLN A 568 -18.73 18.77 -32.66
CA GLN A 568 -17.97 19.75 -33.45
C GLN A 568 -18.06 21.14 -32.80
N VAL A 569 -16.93 21.69 -32.38
CA VAL A 569 -16.86 23.06 -31.87
C VAL A 569 -16.70 24.03 -33.04
N LYS A 570 -17.78 24.72 -33.40
CA LYS A 570 -17.68 25.88 -34.30
C LYS A 570 -17.05 27.04 -33.54
N LEU A 571 -15.74 27.23 -33.71
CA LEU A 571 -15.07 28.48 -33.35
C LEU A 571 -15.67 29.59 -34.20
N HIS A 572 -16.62 30.34 -33.65
CA HIS A 572 -16.92 31.66 -34.20
C HIS A 572 -15.75 32.56 -33.81
N LEU A 573 -14.75 32.63 -34.68
CA LEU A 573 -13.82 33.75 -34.73
C LEU A 573 -14.66 35.00 -35.05
N ARG A 574 -15.25 35.61 -34.03
CA ARG A 574 -15.70 37.00 -34.13
C ARG A 574 -14.45 37.85 -33.94
N ASN A 575 -14.04 38.50 -35.02
CA ASN A 575 -13.06 39.57 -35.02
C ASN A 575 -13.35 40.54 -33.87
N MET A 576 -12.40 40.65 -32.95
CA MET A 576 -12.14 41.84 -32.12
C MET A 576 -10.66 42.10 -32.16
#